data_AF-A0A1I2A0Z8-F1
#
_entry.id   AF-A0A1I2A0Z8-F1
#
_cell.length_a   1.000
_cell.length_b   1.000
_cell.length_c   1.000
_cell.angle_alpha   90.00
_cell.angle_beta   90.00
_cell.angle_gamma   90.00
#
_symmetry.space_group_name_H-M   'P 1'
#
loop_
_entity.id
_entity.type
_entity.pdbx_description
1 polymer ?
#
loop_
_entity_poly.entity_id
_entity_poly.type
_entity_poly.pdbx_seq_one_letter_code
_entity_poly.pdbx_strand_id
1 'polypeptide(L)'
;MARTKNRHRSQSEIGTEVANGTEKIYIAGIYTRLSQERKEDYRDKSNSLEMQEELCIKEATEKDIKVFRVYKDYEYSGTNLAEVR
;
A
#
# COMPACT_ATOMS: atom_id res chain seq x y z
N MET A 1 -5.93 49.50 17.91
CA MET A 1 -5.30 48.21 18.23
C MET A 1 -5.92 47.12 17.34
N ALA A 2 -5.12 46.50 16.48
CA ALA A 2 -5.60 45.43 15.61
C ALA A 2 -5.96 44.19 16.45
N ARG A 3 -7.22 43.75 16.39
CA ARG A 3 -7.68 42.52 17.04
C ARG A 3 -7.28 41.33 16.16
N THR A 4 -6.27 40.57 16.57
CA THR A 4 -5.95 39.29 15.95
C THR A 4 -7.01 38.26 16.34
N LYS A 5 -7.62 37.60 15.33
CA LYS A 5 -8.79 36.71 15.47
C LYS A 5 -8.58 35.54 16.45
N ASN A 6 -7.33 35.22 16.80
CA ASN A 6 -6.97 34.04 17.60
C ASN A 6 -6.61 34.36 19.05
N ARG A 7 -6.88 35.58 19.55
CA ARG A 7 -6.55 35.99 20.92
C ARG A 7 -7.27 35.18 22.01
N HIS A 8 -8.39 34.53 21.66
CA HIS A 8 -9.17 33.70 22.58
C HIS A 8 -8.61 32.27 22.74
N ARG A 9 -7.69 31.84 21.86
CA ARG A 9 -7.13 30.49 21.93
C ARG A 9 -6.01 30.44 22.94
N SER A 10 -6.12 29.49 23.87
CA SER A 10 -5.05 29.16 24.80
C SER A 10 -3.87 28.53 24.05
N GLN A 11 -2.65 28.74 24.53
CA GLN A 11 -1.45 28.16 23.90
C GLN A 11 -1.49 26.62 23.89
N SER A 12 -2.24 26.01 24.82
CA SER A 12 -2.59 24.59 24.84
C SER A 12 -3.44 24.16 23.65
N GLU A 13 -4.44 24.95 23.23
CA GLU A 13 -5.27 24.66 22.06
C GLU A 13 -4.48 24.76 20.75
N ILE A 14 -3.56 25.73 20.66
CA ILE A 14 -2.67 25.90 19.51
C ILE A 14 -1.68 24.72 19.42
N GLY A 15 -1.17 24.24 20.56
CA GLY A 15 -0.28 23.07 20.62
C GLY A 15 -0.98 21.76 20.26
N THR A 16 -2.25 21.60 20.62
CA THR A 16 -3.04 20.40 20.27
C THR A 16 -3.41 20.32 18.79
N GLU A 17 -3.65 21.46 18.11
CA GLU A 17 -3.93 21.46 16.66
C GLU A 17 -2.71 21.04 15.83
N VAL A 18 -1.49 21.31 16.29
CA VAL A 18 -0.24 20.88 15.63
C VAL A 18 0.08 19.40 15.93
N ALA A 19 -0.44 18.86 17.02
CA ALA A 19 -0.25 17.47 17.45
C ALA A 19 -1.32 16.49 16.94
N ASN A 20 -2.40 16.98 16.31
CA ASN A 20 -3.41 16.13 15.67
C ASN A 20 -2.92 15.60 14.32
N GLY A 21 -1.96 14.68 14.41
CA GLY A 21 -1.93 13.46 13.61
C GLY A 21 -2.12 13.63 12.10
N THR A 22 -1.07 14.03 11.39
CA THR A 22 -0.78 13.27 10.17
C THR A 22 -0.25 11.90 10.62
N GLU A 23 -1.14 11.00 11.04
CA GLU A 23 -0.84 9.58 11.01
C GLU A 23 -0.34 9.31 9.60
N LYS A 24 0.94 8.91 9.46
CA LYS A 24 1.49 8.57 8.16
C LYS A 24 0.86 7.24 7.77
N ILE A 25 -0.35 7.31 7.21
CA ILE A 25 -1.05 6.17 6.66
C ILE A 25 -0.27 5.79 5.41
N TYR A 26 0.65 4.84 5.54
CA TYR A 26 1.33 4.26 4.38
C TYR A 26 0.31 3.46 3.59
N ILE A 27 0.24 3.72 2.29
CA ILE A 27 -0.70 3.07 1.39
C ILE A 27 0.11 2.24 0.38
N ALA A 28 -0.25 0.97 0.22
CA ALA A 28 0.39 0.07 -0.74
C ALA A 28 -0.60 -0.47 -1.77
N GLY A 29 -0.11 -0.69 -2.98
CA GLY A 29 -0.75 -1.57 -3.96
C GLY A 29 -0.01 -2.90 -3.98
N ILE A 30 -0.75 -4.01 -3.98
CA ILE A 30 -0.17 -5.34 -4.15
C ILE A 30 -0.24 -5.69 -5.64
N TYR A 31 0.87 -6.15 -6.22
CA TYR A 31 0.91 -6.65 -7.59
C TYR A 31 1.33 -8.12 -7.55
N THR A 32 0.41 -9.01 -7.93
CA THR A 32 0.69 -10.44 -8.04
C THR A 32 0.71 -10.84 -9.51
N ARG A 33 1.68 -11.70 -9.87
CA ARG A 33 1.82 -12.17 -11.24
C ARG A 33 2.15 -13.64 -11.28
N LEU A 34 1.55 -14.32 -12.26
CA LEU A 34 1.92 -15.66 -12.65
C LEU A 34 2.43 -15.67 -14.09
N SER A 35 3.73 -15.92 -14.31
CA SER A 35 4.30 -16.06 -15.65
C SER A 35 3.71 -17.24 -16.43
N GLN A 36 3.52 -17.06 -17.75
CA GLN A 36 3.18 -18.09 -18.73
C GLN A 36 4.28 -19.14 -18.92
N GLU A 37 5.55 -18.78 -18.64
CA GLU A 37 6.71 -19.64 -18.87
C GLU A 37 6.84 -20.77 -17.83
N ARG A 38 5.78 -21.05 -17.05
CA ARG A 38 5.69 -22.27 -16.23
C ARG A 38 5.59 -23.50 -17.14
N LYS A 39 6.72 -23.91 -17.69
CA LYS A 39 6.93 -25.30 -18.07
C LYS A 39 7.02 -26.15 -16.80
N GLU A 40 6.70 -27.44 -16.94
CA GLU A 40 6.54 -28.43 -15.87
C GLU A 40 7.61 -28.33 -14.76
N ASP A 41 8.86 -28.04 -15.12
CA ASP A 41 10.03 -27.94 -14.23
C ASP A 41 9.97 -26.80 -13.18
N TYR A 42 9.15 -25.76 -13.40
CA TYR A 42 9.05 -24.58 -12.52
C TYR A 42 7.69 -24.42 -11.86
N ARG A 43 6.78 -25.37 -12.08
CA ARG A 43 5.43 -25.36 -11.52
C ARG A 43 5.46 -25.41 -9.98
N ASP A 44 6.35 -26.24 -9.43
CA ASP A 44 6.49 -26.43 -7.97
C ASP A 44 7.17 -25.25 -7.26
N LYS A 45 7.77 -24.32 -8.01
CA LYS A 45 8.46 -23.14 -7.46
C LYS A 45 7.56 -21.91 -7.38
N SER A 46 6.35 -21.97 -7.94
CA SER A 46 5.41 -20.86 -7.96
C SER A 46 4.28 -21.08 -6.96
N ASN A 47 4.09 -20.14 -6.04
CA ASN A 47 2.86 -20.08 -5.24
C ASN A 47 1.68 -19.61 -6.09
N SER A 48 0.46 -20.05 -5.76
CA SER A 48 -0.76 -19.55 -6.41
C SER A 48 -0.88 -18.02 -6.24
N LEU A 49 -1.63 -17.35 -7.14
CA LEU A 49 -1.91 -15.91 -6.99
C LEU A 49 -2.54 -15.60 -5.63
N GLU A 50 -3.40 -16.50 -5.16
CA GLU A 50 -4.10 -16.39 -3.88
C GLU A 50 -3.12 -16.41 -2.71
N MET A 51 -2.17 -17.35 -2.70
CA MET A 51 -1.15 -17.43 -1.65
C MET A 51 -0.21 -16.23 -1.68
N GLN A 52 0.14 -15.72 -2.87
CA GLN A 52 0.94 -14.50 -3.00
C GLN A 52 0.20 -13.27 -2.43
N GLU A 53 -1.09 -13.15 -2.71
CA GLU A 53 -1.94 -12.08 -2.18
C GLU A 53 -2.03 -12.16 -0.65
N GLU A 54 -2.32 -13.34 -0.10
CA GLU A 54 -2.42 -13.55 1.35
C GLU A 54 -1.12 -13.19 2.08
N LEU A 55 0.04 -13.61 1.55
CA LEU A 55 1.35 -13.28 2.12
C LEU A 55 1.60 -11.76 2.13
N CYS A 56 1.30 -11.08 1.03
CA CYS A 56 1.48 -9.63 0.94
C CYS A 56 0.52 -8.85 1.84
N ILE A 57 -0.74 -9.28 1.96
CA ILE A 57 -1.71 -8.66 2.86
C ILE A 57 -1.29 -8.84 4.33
N LYS A 58 -0.81 -10.04 4.69
CA LYS A 58 -0.33 -10.32 6.04
C LYS A 58 0.83 -9.41 6.41
N GLU A 59 1.83 -9.31 5.54
CA GLU A 59 3.01 -8.45 5.75
C GLU A 59 2.63 -6.97 5.84
N ALA A 60 1.71 -6.50 4.99
CA ALA A 60 1.21 -5.12 5.03
C ALA A 60 0.49 -4.84 6.35
N THR A 61 -0.31 -5.78 6.84
CA THR A 61 -1.04 -5.67 8.11
C THR A 61 -0.08 -5.61 9.31
N GLU A 62 0.97 -6.46 9.33
CA GLU A 62 1.99 -6.45 10.39
C GLU A 62 2.77 -5.13 10.44
N LYS A 63 2.89 -4.43 9.30
CA LYS A 63 3.60 -3.15 9.17
C LYS A 63 2.70 -1.91 9.25
N ASP A 64 1.42 -2.09 9.57
CA ASP A 64 0.42 -1.01 9.63
C ASP A 64 0.31 -0.23 8.31
N ILE A 65 0.36 -0.95 7.18
CA ILE A 65 0.22 -0.41 5.82
C ILE A 65 -1.19 -0.70 5.31
N LYS A 66 -1.90 0.33 4.86
CA LYS A 66 -3.21 0.18 4.23
C LYS A 66 -3.06 -0.31 2.79
N VAL A 67 -3.59 -1.48 2.50
CA VAL A 67 -3.68 -1.97 1.11
C VAL A 67 -4.82 -1.24 0.40
N PHE A 68 -4.50 -0.52 -0.68
CA PHE A 68 -5.49 0.19 -1.50
C PHE A 68 -6.10 -0.69 -2.58
N ARG A 69 -5.27 -1.48 -3.26
CA ARG A 69 -5.70 -2.32 -4.38
C ARG A 69 -4.75 -3.48 -4.60
N VAL A 70 -5.29 -4.59 -5.09
CA VAL A 70 -4.54 -5.73 -5.61
C VAL A 70 -4.68 -5.77 -7.12
N TYR A 71 -3.55 -5.81 -7.83
CA TYR A 71 -3.43 -5.97 -9.27
C TYR A 71 -2.97 -7.40 -9.54
N LYS A 72 -3.66 -8.10 -10.45
CA LYS A 72 -3.41 -9.51 -10.74
C LYS A 72 -3.14 -9.68 -12.23
N ASP A 73 -1.93 -10.14 -12.55
CA ASP A 73 -1.55 -10.50 -13.91
C ASP A 73 -1.41 -12.02 -14.00
N TYR A 74 -2.38 -12.65 -14.66
CA TYR A 74 -2.31 -14.06 -15.00
C TYR A 74 -1.67 -14.20 -16.37
N GLU A 75 -0.66 -15.05 -16.47
CA GLU A 75 -0.05 -15.47 -17.74
C GLU A 75 0.78 -14.40 -18.49
N TYR A 76 1.11 -13.28 -17.85
CA TYR A 76 1.99 -12.28 -18.45
C TYR A 76 3.48 -12.60 -18.25
N SER A 77 4.27 -12.46 -19.32
CA SER A 77 5.72 -12.59 -19.23
C SER A 77 6.33 -11.44 -18.42
N GLY A 78 7.43 -11.74 -17.73
CA GLY A 78 8.12 -10.80 -16.86
C GLY A 78 9.16 -9.93 -17.52
N THR A 79 9.41 -10.13 -18.81
CA THR A 79 10.53 -9.53 -19.54
C THR A 79 10.38 -8.04 -19.76
N ASN A 80 9.15 -7.53 -19.87
CA ASN A 80 8.86 -6.11 -20.08
C ASN A 80 7.75 -5.65 -19.13
N LEU A 81 7.82 -4.39 -18.67
CA LEU A 81 6.65 -3.70 -18.15
C LEU A 81 5.75 -3.39 -19.34
N ALA A 82 4.76 -4.25 -19.62
CA ALA A 82 3.73 -3.91 -20.59
C ALA A 82 2.92 -2.73 -20.06
N GLU A 83 2.79 -1.69 -20.88
CA GLU A 83 1.96 -0.53 -20.60
C GLU A 83 0.49 -1.00 -20.53
N VAL A 84 -0.05 -1.16 -19.33
CA VAL A 84 -1.47 -1.46 -19.13
C VAL A 84 -2.24 -0.18 -19.46
N ARG A 85 -2.83 -0.13 -20.65
CA ARG A 85 -3.69 0.97 -21.11
C ARG A 85 -5.03 1.00 -20.38
#